data_AF-A0A1V1UNL0-F1
#
_entry.id   AF-A0A1V1UNL0-F1
#
_cell.length_a   1.000
_cell.length_b   1.000
_cell.length_c   1.000
_cell.angle_alpha   90.00
_cell.angle_beta   90.00
_cell.angle_gamma   90.00
#
_symmetry.space_group_name_H-M   'P 1'
#
loop_
_entity.id
_entity.type
_entity.pdbx_description
1 polymer ?
#
loop_
_entity_poly.entity_id
_entity_poly.type
_entity_poly.pdbx_seq_one_letter_code
_entity_poly.pdbx_strand_id
1 'polypeptide(L)'
;MSAPLPDALRARFQRYIEEGLSGRAAALRLKLSPATGARWALAIRRTGRAEAAPQGRPKGKGKLDPHLGFFAEVIEQDGDITMPELSAALFDVTRVRAHPNAIGKFLRKLGYTYKKSHWSPPNVTVPR
;
A
#
# COMPACT_ATOMS: atom_id res chain seq x y z
N MET A 1 16.18 -1.05 1.61
CA MET A 1 16.59 -2.31 0.95
C MET A 1 17.28 -1.97 -0.35
N SER A 2 18.31 -2.73 -0.74
CA SER A 2 18.89 -2.63 -2.08
C SER A 2 17.90 -3.14 -3.13
N ALA A 3 17.95 -2.51 -4.31
CA ALA A 3 17.11 -2.91 -5.45
C ALA A 3 17.40 -4.38 -5.84
N PRO A 4 16.39 -5.12 -6.33
CA PRO A 4 16.61 -6.45 -6.83
C PRO A 4 17.45 -6.39 -8.12
N LEU A 5 18.15 -7.49 -8.43
CA LEU A 5 18.85 -7.61 -9.72
C LEU A 5 17.86 -7.47 -10.89
N PRO A 6 18.29 -6.88 -12.03
CA PRO A 6 17.42 -6.57 -13.16
C PRO A 6 16.62 -7.78 -13.71
N ASP A 7 15.40 -7.53 -14.17
CA ASP A 7 14.52 -8.57 -14.71
C ASP A 7 15.09 -9.23 -15.97
N ALA A 8 15.81 -8.48 -16.81
CA ALA A 8 16.49 -9.05 -17.97
C ALA A 8 17.51 -10.15 -17.58
N LEU A 9 18.17 -10.01 -16.43
CA LEU A 9 19.13 -11.00 -15.90
C LEU A 9 18.40 -12.25 -15.41
N ARG A 10 17.26 -12.06 -14.74
CA ARG A 10 16.38 -13.13 -14.27
C ARG A 10 15.79 -13.92 -15.44
N ALA A 11 15.33 -13.23 -16.48
CA ALA A 11 14.80 -13.85 -17.70
C ALA A 11 15.88 -14.66 -18.45
N ARG A 12 17.12 -14.15 -18.53
CA ARG A 12 18.24 -14.92 -19.08
C ARG A 12 18.57 -16.16 -18.23
N PHE A 13 18.54 -16.02 -16.91
CA PHE A 13 18.77 -17.15 -16.01
C PHE A 13 17.71 -18.23 -16.20
N GLN A 14 16.44 -17.82 -16.30
CA GLN A 14 15.33 -18.74 -16.52
C GLN A 14 15.47 -19.52 -17.84
N ARG A 15 15.84 -18.85 -18.94
CA ARG A 15 16.14 -19.52 -20.21
C ARG A 15 17.23 -20.59 -20.06
N TYR A 16 18.31 -20.30 -19.33
CA TYR A 16 19.35 -21.30 -19.09
C TYR A 16 18.85 -22.51 -18.30
N ILE A 17 17.94 -22.33 -17.34
CA ILE A 17 17.32 -23.46 -16.63
C ILE A 17 16.45 -24.28 -17.60
N GLU A 18 15.68 -23.63 -18.48
CA GLU A 18 14.86 -24.27 -19.51
C GLU A 18 15.70 -25.03 -20.54
N GLU A 19 16.89 -24.52 -20.88
CA GLU A 19 17.91 -25.19 -21.70
C GLU A 19 18.62 -26.36 -20.97
N GLY A 20 18.25 -26.65 -19.72
CA GLY A 20 18.74 -27.79 -18.96
C GLY A 20 19.98 -27.52 -18.09
N LEU A 21 20.41 -26.27 -17.95
CA LEU A 21 21.53 -25.95 -17.05
C LEU A 21 21.12 -26.07 -15.58
N SER A 22 22.09 -26.49 -14.74
CA SER A 22 21.93 -26.37 -13.30
C SER A 22 21.94 -24.90 -12.86
N GLY A 23 21.31 -24.59 -11.72
CA GLY A 23 21.30 -23.22 -11.19
C GLY A 23 22.70 -22.64 -10.94
N ARG A 24 23.67 -23.49 -10.58
CA ARG A 24 25.07 -23.08 -10.45
C ARG A 24 25.70 -22.74 -11.80
N ALA A 25 25.49 -23.57 -12.83
CA ALA A 25 26.02 -23.34 -14.17
C ALA A 25 25.41 -22.07 -14.82
N ALA A 26 24.10 -21.87 -14.68
CA ALA A 26 23.41 -20.68 -15.16
C ALA A 26 23.91 -19.40 -14.45
N ALA A 27 24.17 -19.45 -13.14
CA ALA A 27 24.73 -18.33 -12.39
C ALA A 27 26.15 -17.99 -12.86
N LEU A 28 27.00 -18.99 -13.08
CA LEU A 28 28.35 -18.77 -13.60
C LEU A 28 28.34 -18.08 -14.96
N ARG A 29 27.46 -18.50 -15.90
CA ARG A 29 27.32 -17.84 -17.21
C ARG A 29 26.88 -16.38 -17.12
N LEU A 30 26.12 -16.03 -16.08
CA LEU A 30 25.67 -14.67 -15.83
C LEU A 30 26.56 -13.88 -14.87
N LYS A 31 27.72 -14.44 -14.48
CA LYS A 31 28.65 -13.84 -13.50
C LYS A 31 27.98 -13.52 -12.16
N LEU A 32 27.03 -14.36 -11.74
CA LEU A 32 26.33 -14.27 -10.47
C LEU A 32 26.95 -15.21 -9.43
N SER A 33 26.76 -14.87 -8.16
CA SER A 33 27.15 -15.78 -7.08
C SER A 33 26.36 -17.10 -7.13
N PRO A 34 26.98 -18.24 -6.79
CA PRO A 34 26.29 -19.53 -6.75
C PRO A 34 25.05 -19.53 -5.84
N ALA A 35 25.08 -18.77 -4.75
CA ALA A 35 23.96 -18.62 -3.83
C ALA A 35 22.74 -17.92 -4.47
N THR A 36 22.97 -16.96 -5.37
CA THR A 36 21.89 -16.34 -6.16
C THR A 36 21.31 -17.33 -7.15
N GLY A 37 22.16 -18.10 -7.84
CA GLY A 37 21.73 -19.19 -8.72
C GLY A 37 20.86 -20.22 -8.02
N ALA A 38 21.26 -20.68 -6.83
CA ALA A 38 20.49 -21.62 -6.04
C ALA A 38 19.10 -21.05 -5.65
N ARG A 39 19.05 -19.79 -5.19
CA ARG A 39 17.78 -19.12 -4.84
C ARG A 39 16.85 -18.98 -6.04
N TRP A 40 17.36 -18.56 -7.19
CA TRP A 40 16.54 -18.40 -8.40
C TRP A 40 16.09 -19.74 -8.98
N ALA A 41 16.93 -20.77 -8.97
CA ALA A 41 16.52 -22.11 -9.39
C ALA A 41 15.43 -22.68 -8.48
N LEU A 42 15.50 -22.45 -7.16
CA LEU A 42 14.43 -22.83 -6.23
C LEU A 42 13.15 -22.06 -6.50
N ALA A 43 13.24 -20.74 -6.76
CA ALA A 43 12.08 -19.92 -7.10
C ALA A 43 11.39 -20.44 -8.36
N ILE A 44 12.14 -20.68 -9.45
CA ILE A 44 11.61 -21.27 -10.69
C ILE A 44 10.92 -22.60 -10.42
N ARG A 45 11.50 -23.50 -9.61
CA ARG A 45 10.87 -24.78 -9.28
C ARG A 45 9.55 -24.63 -8.51
N ARG A 46 9.42 -23.59 -7.69
CA ARG A 46 8.24 -23.36 -6.83
C ARG A 46 7.14 -22.57 -7.53
N THR A 47 7.49 -21.58 -8.34
CA THR A 47 6.55 -20.61 -8.91
C THR A 47 6.57 -20.55 -10.43
N GLY A 48 7.45 -21.32 -11.08
CA GLY A 48 7.65 -21.34 -12.52
C GLY A 48 8.47 -20.16 -13.07
N ARG A 49 8.89 -19.20 -12.23
CA ARG A 49 9.55 -17.96 -12.68
C ARG A 49 10.67 -17.48 -11.77
N ALA A 50 11.65 -16.80 -12.35
CA ALA A 50 12.72 -16.13 -11.63
C ALA A 50 12.38 -14.69 -11.22
N GLU A 51 11.12 -14.39 -10.89
CA GLU A 51 10.67 -13.01 -10.58
C GLU A 51 11.18 -12.51 -9.23
N ALA A 52 11.36 -11.19 -9.12
CA ALA A 52 11.66 -10.57 -7.83
C ALA A 52 10.40 -10.58 -6.95
N ALA A 53 10.55 -10.98 -5.69
CA ALA A 53 9.47 -10.80 -4.73
C ALA A 53 9.21 -9.29 -4.51
N PRO A 54 7.95 -8.87 -4.27
CA PRO A 54 7.64 -7.49 -3.91
C PRO A 54 8.54 -7.03 -2.76
N GLN A 55 9.30 -5.97 -3.00
CA GLN A 55 10.15 -5.37 -1.98
C GLN A 55 9.45 -4.19 -1.30
N GLY A 56 9.76 -3.99 -0.02
CA GLY A 56 9.25 -2.87 0.76
C GLY A 56 7.99 -3.23 1.56
N ARG A 57 7.31 -2.20 2.05
CA ARG A 57 6.09 -2.37 2.84
C ARG A 57 5.04 -3.09 2.00
N PRO A 58 4.46 -4.20 2.48
CA PRO A 58 3.40 -4.90 1.75
C PRO A 58 2.30 -3.92 1.34
N LYS A 59 1.89 -4.00 0.07
CA LYS A 59 0.66 -3.35 -0.37
C LYS A 59 -0.48 -4.07 0.34
N GLY A 60 -1.13 -3.41 1.27
CA GLY A 60 -2.09 -4.06 2.15
C GLY A 60 -3.05 -3.07 2.78
N LYS A 61 -4.11 -3.67 3.34
CA LYS A 61 -5.17 -2.96 4.02
C LYS A 61 -4.61 -2.34 5.32
N GLY A 62 -4.68 -1.02 5.43
CA GLY A 62 -4.30 -0.32 6.65
C GLY A 62 -5.18 -0.74 7.82
N LYS A 63 -4.79 -0.38 9.04
CA LYS A 63 -5.57 -0.63 10.27
C LYS A 63 -7.03 -0.14 10.17
N LEU A 64 -7.29 0.85 9.32
CA LEU A 64 -8.59 1.48 9.13
C LEU A 64 -9.42 0.89 7.98
N ASP A 65 -8.80 0.14 7.07
CA ASP A 65 -9.46 -0.39 5.87
C ASP A 65 -10.66 -1.32 6.19
N PRO A 66 -10.66 -2.15 7.25
CA PRO A 66 -11.85 -2.90 7.63
C PRO A 66 -13.02 -2.03 8.12
N HIS A 67 -12.76 -0.77 8.48
CA HIS A 67 -13.73 0.15 9.08
C HIS A 67 -14.27 1.19 8.08
N LEU A 68 -14.05 0.97 6.78
CA LEU A 68 -14.57 1.85 5.72
C LEU A 68 -16.08 2.07 5.82
N GLY A 69 -16.85 0.99 6.01
CA GLY A 69 -18.30 1.07 6.13
C GLY A 69 -18.73 1.93 7.32
N PHE A 70 -18.06 1.78 8.47
CA PHE A 70 -18.30 2.61 9.65
C PHE A 70 -18.08 4.10 9.37
N PHE A 71 -16.96 4.47 8.74
CA PHE A 71 -16.71 5.87 8.42
C PHE A 71 -17.72 6.43 7.41
N ALA A 72 -18.11 5.64 6.40
CA ALA A 72 -19.09 6.06 5.41
C ALA A 72 -20.45 6.34 6.07
N GLU A 73 -20.90 5.44 6.94
CA GLU A 73 -22.17 5.58 7.66
C GLU A 73 -22.18 6.81 8.59
N VAL A 74 -21.13 6.99 9.40
CA VAL A 74 -21.08 8.14 10.32
C VAL A 74 -21.02 9.48 9.55
N ILE A 75 -20.26 9.55 8.46
CA ILE A 75 -20.18 10.77 7.63
C ILE A 75 -21.49 11.04 6.89
N GLU A 76 -22.23 10.01 6.49
CA GLU A 76 -23.54 10.16 5.87
C GLU A 76 -24.60 10.65 6.87
N GLN A 77 -24.51 10.21 8.13
CA GLN A 77 -25.38 10.67 9.22
C GLN A 77 -25.03 12.10 9.67
N ASP A 78 -23.75 12.41 9.79
CA ASP A 78 -23.24 13.72 10.21
C ASP A 78 -21.98 14.10 9.43
N GLY A 79 -22.17 14.95 8.41
CA GLY A 79 -21.09 15.42 7.55
C GLY A 79 -20.15 16.43 8.21
N ASP A 80 -20.55 17.03 9.34
CA ASP A 80 -19.76 18.02 10.09
C ASP A 80 -18.99 17.39 11.26
N ILE A 81 -19.09 16.08 11.47
CA ILE A 81 -18.37 15.36 12.51
C ILE A 81 -16.86 15.61 12.43
N THR A 82 -16.27 15.97 13.56
CA THR A 82 -14.85 16.31 13.61
C THR A 82 -13.98 15.05 13.64
N MET A 83 -12.72 15.15 13.20
CA MET A 83 -11.79 14.01 13.22
C MET A 83 -11.54 13.43 14.63
N PRO A 84 -11.45 14.23 15.72
CA PRO A 84 -11.37 13.69 17.08
C PRO A 84 -12.62 12.92 17.50
N GLU A 85 -13.82 13.41 17.19
CA GLU A 85 -15.07 12.70 17.47
C GLU A 85 -15.14 11.39 16.69
N LEU A 86 -14.79 11.41 15.41
CA LEU A 86 -14.72 10.21 14.58
C LEU A 86 -13.69 9.20 15.10
N SER A 87 -12.59 9.67 15.70
CA SER A 87 -11.61 8.83 16.38
C SER A 87 -12.17 8.19 17.66
N ALA A 88 -12.94 8.93 18.45
CA ALA A 88 -13.58 8.41 19.66
C ALA A 88 -14.65 7.38 19.29
N ALA A 89 -15.54 7.71 18.35
CA ALA A 89 -16.59 6.83 17.86
C ALA A 89 -16.01 5.52 17.28
N LEU A 90 -14.93 5.59 16.50
CA LEU A 90 -14.23 4.40 16.02
C LEU A 90 -13.78 3.51 17.20
N PHE A 91 -13.17 4.10 18.21
CA PHE A 91 -12.69 3.35 19.37
C PHE A 91 -13.84 2.73 20.17
N ASP A 92 -14.95 3.41 20.34
CA ASP A 92 -16.08 2.91 21.11
C ASP A 92 -16.71 1.67 20.46
N VAL A 93 -16.88 1.70 19.13
CA VAL A 93 -17.50 0.61 18.37
C VAL A 93 -16.53 -0.55 18.13
N THR A 94 -15.27 -0.25 17.80
CA THR A 94 -14.34 -1.27 17.26
C THR A 94 -13.12 -1.54 18.14
N ARG A 95 -12.92 -0.72 19.19
CA ARG A 95 -11.72 -0.71 20.06
C ARG A 95 -10.41 -0.41 19.31
N VAL A 96 -10.51 0.05 18.06
CA VAL A 96 -9.37 0.40 17.22
C VAL A 96 -8.96 1.84 17.49
N ARG A 97 -7.83 2.02 18.20
CA ARG A 97 -7.26 3.36 18.41
C ARG A 97 -6.60 3.87 17.14
N ALA A 98 -7.01 5.03 16.64
CA ALA A 98 -6.37 5.72 15.54
C ALA A 98 -6.21 7.20 15.86
N HIS A 99 -5.10 7.81 15.48
CA HIS A 99 -4.94 9.26 15.67
C HIS A 99 -5.82 10.01 14.65
N PRO A 100 -6.44 11.15 14.99
CA PRO A 100 -7.29 11.93 14.07
C PRO A 100 -6.64 12.23 12.70
N ASN A 101 -5.36 12.60 12.69
CA ASN A 101 -4.59 12.80 11.45
C ASN A 101 -4.50 11.53 10.56
N ALA A 102 -4.40 10.33 11.17
CA ALA A 102 -4.38 9.09 10.41
C ALA A 102 -5.73 8.81 9.73
N ILE A 103 -6.84 9.10 10.44
CA ILE A 103 -8.20 9.02 9.89
C ILE A 103 -8.35 10.03 8.74
N GLY A 104 -7.93 11.28 8.93
CA GLY A 104 -8.00 12.29 7.86
C GLY A 104 -7.20 11.90 6.61
N LYS A 105 -5.99 11.34 6.75
CA LYS A 105 -5.21 10.83 5.60
C LYS A 105 -5.90 9.66 4.91
N PHE A 106 -6.52 8.78 5.70
CA PHE A 106 -7.24 7.62 5.20
C PHE A 106 -8.47 8.02 4.39
N LEU A 107 -9.31 8.92 4.93
CA LEU A 107 -10.49 9.44 4.24
C LEU A 107 -10.12 10.18 2.94
N ARG A 108 -9.07 11.02 2.96
CA ARG A 108 -8.57 11.69 1.75
C ARG A 108 -8.11 10.70 0.67
N LYS A 109 -7.47 9.60 1.05
CA LYS A 109 -7.04 8.55 0.11
C LYS A 109 -8.25 7.89 -0.58
N LEU A 110 -9.41 7.89 0.06
CA LEU A 110 -10.66 7.32 -0.46
C LEU A 110 -11.50 8.33 -1.23
N GLY A 111 -11.05 9.58 -1.36
CA GLY A 111 -11.74 10.62 -2.09
C GLY A 111 -12.69 11.49 -1.26
N TYR A 112 -12.76 11.30 0.07
CA TYR A 112 -13.51 12.23 0.92
C TYR A 112 -12.81 13.60 0.95
N THR A 113 -13.52 14.61 0.49
CA THR A 113 -13.06 16.00 0.50
C THR A 113 -14.12 16.89 1.12
N TYR A 114 -13.71 17.73 2.06
CA TYR A 114 -14.57 18.80 2.54
C TYR A 114 -14.65 19.92 1.50
N LYS A 115 -15.86 20.28 1.08
CA LYS A 115 -16.08 21.42 0.20
C LYS A 115 -15.87 22.71 1.01
N LYS A 116 -14.80 23.45 0.71
CA LYS A 116 -14.65 24.81 1.25
C LYS A 116 -15.56 25.77 0.48
N SER A 117 -16.66 26.21 1.07
CA SER A 117 -17.42 27.35 0.56
C SER A 117 -16.69 28.64 0.97
N HIS A 118 -15.97 29.26 0.03
CA HIS A 118 -15.29 30.55 0.23
C HIS A 118 -16.25 31.76 0.19
N TRP A 119 -17.54 31.56 0.50
CA TRP A 119 -18.51 32.63 0.57
C TRP A 119 -18.80 32.95 2.03
N SER A 120 -18.11 33.98 2.54
CA SER A 120 -18.65 34.71 3.68
C SER A 120 -19.88 35.49 3.20
N PRO A 121 -21.02 35.46 3.90
CA PRO A 121 -22.09 36.40 3.65
C PRO A 121 -21.54 37.83 3.78
N PRO A 122 -21.92 38.79 2.91
CA PRO A 122 -21.55 40.18 3.10
C PRO A 122 -22.02 40.66 4.49
N ASN A 123 -21.15 41.34 5.22
CA ASN A 123 -21.49 41.94 6.51
C ASN A 123 -22.71 42.86 6.30
N VAL A 124 -23.83 42.52 6.94
CA VAL A 124 -24.98 43.43 7.00
C VAL A 124 -24.64 44.49 8.04
N THR A 125 -24.00 45.58 7.59
CA THR A 125 -23.95 46.81 8.38
C THR A 125 -25.36 47.38 8.48
N VAL A 126 -25.99 47.22 9.64
CA VAL A 126 -27.25 47.90 9.98
C VAL A 126 -26.92 49.39 10.19
N PRO A 127 -27.50 50.34 9.43
CA PRO A 127 -27.38 51.77 9.76
C PRO A 127 -28.28 52.10 10.96
N ARG A 128 -27.80 53.07 11.76
CA ARG A 128 -28.36 53.58 13.02
C ARG A 128 -29.87 53.82 13.03
#